data_AF-D9SWD5-F1
#
_entry.id   AF-D9SWD5-F1
#
_cell.length_a   1.000
_cell.length_b   1.000
_cell.length_c   1.000
_cell.angle_alpha   90.00
_cell.angle_beta   90.00
_cell.angle_gamma   90.00
#
_symmetry.space_group_name_H-M   'P 1'
#
loop_
_entity.id
_entity.type
_entity.pdbx_description
1 polymer ?
#
loop_
_entity_poly.entity_id
_entity_poly.type
_entity_poly.pdbx_seq_one_letter_code
_entity_poly.pdbx_strand_id
1 'polypeptide(L)'
;MYKLERLNVIRMTDDENKKSKYIAQGFKLVEEEKPVKTEKVVIQNEINYSETTVAELQAFCKENNLTGYSDLKKNELIKFIKDNIEE
;
A
#
# COMPACT_ATOMS: atom_id res chain seq x y z
N MET A 1 -16.40 -20.52 -4.71
CA MET A 1 -16.93 -19.19 -5.07
C MET A 1 -15.84 -18.14 -5.07
N TYR A 2 -15.48 -17.65 -6.25
CA TYR A 2 -14.55 -16.54 -6.46
C TYR A 2 -15.33 -15.24 -6.57
N LYS A 3 -14.93 -14.24 -5.78
CA LYS A 3 -15.47 -12.89 -5.84
C LYS A 3 -14.48 -12.02 -6.61
N LEU A 4 -14.97 -11.36 -7.64
CA LEU A 4 -14.19 -10.56 -8.58
C LEU A 4 -14.76 -9.14 -8.61
N GLU A 5 -13.90 -8.14 -8.52
CA GLU A 5 -14.31 -6.74 -8.53
C GLU A 5 -13.64 -5.96 -9.66
N ARG A 6 -14.41 -5.11 -10.33
CA ARG A 6 -13.89 -4.12 -11.28
C ARG A 6 -14.72 -2.86 -11.16
N LEU A 7 -14.08 -1.76 -10.76
CA LEU A 7 -14.78 -0.50 -10.43
C LEU A 7 -15.87 -0.77 -9.36
N ASN A 8 -17.08 -0.23 -9.54
CA ASN A 8 -18.22 -0.44 -8.65
C ASN A 8 -19.05 -1.69 -9.02
N VAL A 9 -18.45 -2.68 -9.69
CA VAL A 9 -19.15 -3.91 -10.14
C VAL A 9 -18.49 -5.14 -9.51
N ILE A 10 -19.31 -5.93 -8.82
CA ILE A 10 -18.90 -7.20 -8.19
C ILE A 10 -19.49 -8.37 -8.97
N ARG A 11 -18.66 -9.37 -9.27
CA ARG A 11 -19.05 -10.64 -9.92
C ARG A 11 -18.64 -11.81 -9.05
N MET A 12 -19.55 -12.78 -8.90
CA MET A 12 -19.28 -14.03 -8.20
C MET A 12 -19.32 -15.17 -9.21
N THR A 13 -18.34 -16.06 -9.18
CA THR A 13 -18.27 -17.22 -10.07
C THR A 13 -17.60 -18.40 -9.36
N ASP A 14 -18.10 -19.61 -9.58
CA ASP A 14 -17.50 -20.82 -9.02
C ASP A 14 -16.55 -21.53 -10.00
N ASP A 15 -16.67 -21.23 -11.30
CA ASP A 15 -15.80 -21.78 -12.33
C ASP A 15 -14.46 -21.03 -12.44
N GLU A 16 -13.36 -21.79 -12.42
CA GLU A 16 -12.00 -21.28 -12.64
C GLU A 16 -11.83 -20.69 -14.05
N ASN A 17 -12.46 -21.29 -15.06
CA ASN A 17 -12.45 -20.77 -16.44
C ASN A 17 -13.08 -19.36 -16.54
N LYS A 18 -14.14 -19.10 -15.77
CA LYS A 18 -14.78 -17.78 -15.74
C LYS A 18 -13.92 -16.79 -14.96
N LYS A 19 -13.32 -17.21 -13.84
CA LYS A 19 -12.35 -16.43 -13.07
C LYS A 19 -11.23 -15.90 -13.97
N SER A 20 -10.60 -16.76 -14.75
CA SER A 20 -9.51 -16.36 -15.66
C SER A 20 -9.95 -15.36 -16.72
N LYS A 21 -11.17 -15.50 -17.28
CA LYS A 21 -11.75 -14.52 -18.21
C LYS A 21 -11.98 -13.16 -17.55
N TYR A 22 -12.49 -13.14 -16.33
CA TYR A 22 -12.71 -11.89 -15.60
C TYR A 22 -11.38 -11.22 -15.22
N ILE A 23 -10.37 -11.99 -14.80
CA ILE A 23 -9.02 -11.47 -14.55
C ILE A 23 -8.43 -10.85 -15.83
N ALA A 24 -8.56 -11.52 -16.98
CA ALA A 24 -8.13 -11.00 -18.27
C ALA A 24 -8.89 -9.72 -18.70
N GLN A 25 -10.14 -9.56 -18.26
CA GLN A 25 -10.93 -8.33 -18.45
C GLN A 25 -10.58 -7.23 -17.44
N GLY A 26 -9.65 -7.48 -16.51
CA GLY A 26 -9.22 -6.51 -15.49
C GLY A 26 -10.06 -6.53 -14.21
N PHE A 27 -10.74 -7.64 -13.90
CA PHE A 27 -11.31 -7.85 -12.58
C PHE A 27 -10.22 -8.35 -11.62
N LYS A 28 -10.21 -7.79 -10.41
CA LYS A 28 -9.34 -8.24 -9.32
C LYS A 28 -10.05 -9.31 -8.51
N LEU A 29 -9.34 -10.39 -8.19
CA LEU A 29 -9.84 -11.44 -7.30
C LEU A 29 -9.81 -10.90 -5.86
N VAL A 30 -10.98 -10.80 -5.24
CA VAL A 30 -11.13 -10.43 -3.84
C VAL A 30 -11.33 -11.72 -3.07
N GLU A 31 -10.24 -12.29 -2.55
CA GLU A 31 -10.31 -13.40 -1.60
C GLU A 31 -10.73 -12.82 -0.25
N GLU A 32 -11.83 -13.31 0.32
CA GLU A 32 -12.39 -12.81 1.57
C GLU A 32 -11.54 -13.24 2.77
N GLU A 33 -10.37 -12.64 2.91
CA GLU A 33 -9.63 -12.55 4.16
C GLU A 33 -9.55 -11.08 4.55
N LYS A 34 -10.29 -10.72 5.63
CA LYS A 34 -10.16 -9.57 6.56
C LYS A 34 -9.47 -8.26 6.09
N PRO A 35 -10.00 -7.09 6.49
CA PRO A 35 -9.72 -5.80 5.83
C PRO A 35 -8.28 -5.33 6.03
N VAL A 36 -7.46 -5.34 4.98
CA VAL A 36 -6.13 -4.70 5.03
C VAL A 36 -5.80 -4.02 3.69
N LYS A 37 -5.88 -2.68 3.77
CA LYS A 37 -4.98 -1.67 3.18
C LYS A 37 -4.52 -1.81 1.72
N THR A 38 -4.99 -0.83 0.94
CA THR A 38 -4.12 0.02 0.11
C THR A 38 -3.18 -0.70 -0.87
N GLU A 39 -3.72 -1.17 -1.98
CA GLU A 39 -2.90 -1.42 -3.17
C GLU A 39 -2.53 -0.09 -3.84
N LYS A 40 -1.47 0.57 -3.35
CA LYS A 40 -0.70 1.50 -4.18
C LYS A 40 0.42 0.71 -4.85
N VAL A 41 0.12 0.41 -6.12
CA VAL A 41 1.01 0.17 -7.25
C VAL A 41 2.48 0.54 -6.95
N VAL A 42 3.32 -0.48 -6.84
CA VAL A 42 4.78 -0.35 -6.74
C VAL A 42 5.32 0.08 -8.11
N ILE A 43 5.79 1.32 -8.22
CA ILE A 43 6.63 1.78 -9.33
C ILE A 43 7.87 2.46 -8.73
N GLN A 44 9.00 1.77 -8.88
CA GLN A 44 10.37 2.28 -9.01
C GLN A 44 10.92 3.24 -7.93
N ASN A 45 11.81 2.70 -7.09
CA ASN A 45 13.05 3.31 -6.58
C ASN A 45 13.04 4.72 -5.96
N GLU A 46 11.88 5.25 -5.61
CA GLU A 46 11.75 6.39 -4.71
C GLU A 46 10.64 6.05 -3.73
N ILE A 47 11.00 5.70 -2.50
CA ILE A 47 10.00 5.59 -1.43
C ILE A 47 9.38 6.99 -1.32
N ASN A 48 8.17 7.14 -1.85
CA ASN A 48 7.44 8.39 -1.84
C ASN A 48 6.85 8.57 -0.43
N TYR A 49 7.73 8.96 0.49
CA TYR A 49 7.37 9.27 1.88
C TYR A 49 6.33 10.40 1.98
N SER A 50 6.08 11.13 0.89
CA SER A 50 4.99 12.11 0.73
C SER A 50 3.61 11.46 0.73
N GLU A 51 3.48 10.19 0.37
CA GLU A 51 2.20 9.48 0.34
C GLU A 51 1.91 8.70 1.63
N THR A 52 2.93 8.44 2.45
CA THR A 52 2.76 7.87 3.79
C THR A 52 2.22 8.88 4.78
N THR A 53 1.50 8.40 5.78
CA THR A 53 0.99 9.25 6.86
C THR A 53 2.11 9.62 7.83
N VAL A 54 1.96 10.73 8.57
CA VAL A 54 2.93 11.14 9.60
C VAL A 54 3.15 10.03 10.63
N ALA A 55 2.08 9.30 10.97
CA ALA A 55 2.15 8.16 11.88
C ALA A 55 3.05 7.03 11.34
N GLU A 56 2.96 6.72 10.04
CA GLU A 56 3.81 5.71 9.40
C GLU A 56 5.27 6.16 9.31
N LEU A 57 5.51 7.44 9.01
CA LEU A 57 6.87 7.99 9.02
C LEU A 57 7.50 7.95 10.41
N GLN A 58 6.75 8.31 11.46
CA GLN A 58 7.22 8.22 12.85
C GLN A 58 7.46 6.77 13.29
N ALA A 59 6.60 5.83 12.86
CA ALA A 59 6.81 4.41 13.09
C ALA A 59 8.10 3.93 12.42
N PHE A 60 8.36 4.37 11.19
CA PHE A 60 9.59 4.08 10.46
C PHE A 60 10.82 4.61 11.20
N CYS A 61 10.77 5.85 11.69
CA CYS A 61 11.84 6.40 12.52
C CYS A 61 12.06 5.60 13.81
N LYS A 62 10.98 5.15 14.45
CA LYS A 62 11.06 4.32 15.66
C LYS A 62 11.69 2.96 15.40
N GLU A 63 11.31 2.29 14.32
CA GLU A 63 11.92 1.01 13.91
C GLU A 63 13.41 1.16 13.63
N ASN A 64 13.80 2.27 13.00
CA ASN A 64 15.20 2.58 12.71
C ASN A 64 15.96 3.21 13.88
N ASN A 65 15.39 3.20 15.10
CA ASN A 65 15.99 3.77 16.31
C ASN A 65 16.44 5.24 16.16
N LEU A 66 15.79 5.98 15.26
CA LEU A 66 16.01 7.40 15.09
C LEU A 66 15.45 8.16 16.31
N THR A 67 15.99 9.33 16.63
CA THR A 67 15.49 10.19 17.71
C THR A 67 15.40 11.63 17.25
N GLY A 68 14.55 12.45 17.89
CA GLY A 68 14.35 13.85 17.48
C GLY A 68 13.30 14.08 16.40
N TYR A 69 12.56 13.03 15.99
CA TYR A 69 11.52 13.14 14.96
C TYR A 69 10.12 13.54 15.48
N SER A 70 9.89 13.53 16.80
CA SER A 70 8.55 13.73 17.38
C SER A 70 7.98 15.14 17.17
N ASP A 71 8.84 16.13 17.04
CA ASP A 71 8.46 17.54 16.80
C ASP A 71 8.43 17.91 15.30
N LEU A 72 8.90 17.01 14.43
CA LEU A 72 9.04 17.27 13.01
C LEU A 72 7.69 17.22 12.29
N LYS A 73 7.47 18.16 11.37
CA LYS A 73 6.35 18.11 10.43
C LYS A 73 6.60 17.06 9.36
N LYS A 74 5.54 16.63 8.66
CA LYS A 74 5.61 15.60 7.60
C LYS A 74 6.82 15.77 6.67
N ASN A 75 6.98 16.93 6.04
CA ASN A 75 8.09 17.20 5.12
C ASN A 75 9.47 17.11 5.79
N GLU A 76 9.58 17.55 7.04
CA GLU A 76 10.82 17.49 7.80
C GLU A 76 11.15 16.04 8.21
N LEU A 77 10.14 15.26 8.60
CA LEU A 77 10.28 13.84 8.90
C LEU A 77 10.75 13.04 7.68
N ILE A 78 10.22 13.36 6.50
CA ILE A 78 10.65 12.76 5.23
C ILE A 78 12.12 13.05 4.96
N LYS A 79 12.52 14.33 5.05
CA LYS A 79 13.92 14.73 4.90
C LYS A 79 14.82 14.04 5.91
N PHE A 80 14.40 14.01 7.17
CA PHE A 80 15.13 13.40 8.26
C PHE A 80 15.38 11.90 8.03
N ILE A 81 14.35 11.17 7.58
CA ILE A 81 14.46 9.76 7.22
C ILE A 81 15.44 9.57 6.06
N LYS A 82 15.33 10.37 4.99
CA LYS A 82 16.25 10.28 3.84
C LYS A 82 17.70 10.54 4.25
N ASP A 83 17.92 11.57 5.06
CA ASP A 83 19.25 11.98 5.54
C ASP A 83 19.92 10.92 6.43
N ASN A 84 19.14 10.20 7.25
CA ASN A 84 19.67 9.21 8.21
C ASN A 84 19.74 7.77 7.67
N ILE A 85 19.01 7.45 6.60
CA ILE A 85 18.89 6.07 6.08
C ILE A 85 19.55 5.89 4.71
N GLU A 86 19.66 6.95 3.90
CA GLU A 86 20.34 6.89 2.59
C GLU A 86 21.83 7.30 2.66
N GLU A 87 22.44 7.35 3.85
CA GLU A 87 23.89 7.52 4.05
C GLU A 87 24.63 6.17 3.95
#